data_AF-M2QW59-F1
#
_entry.id   AF-M2QW59-F1
#
_cell.length_a   1.000
_cell.length_b   1.000
_cell.length_c   1.000
_cell.angle_alpha   90.00
_cell.angle_beta   90.00
_cell.angle_gamma   90.00
#
_symmetry.space_group_name_H-M   'P 1'
#
loop_
_entity.id
_entity.type
_entity.pdbx_description
1 polymer ?
#
loop_
_entity_poly.entity_id
_entity_poly.type
_entity_poly.pdbx_seq_one_letter_code
_entity_poly.pdbx_strand_id
1 'polypeptide(L)'
;GGRVSGTVGLSCARHMFVLPGGGVDLQKGERFVNVDFAMISGLQRWMGLHLHISGYDINCQYRKNFGKRMSWFREHQESMPSIAKVDFPKTLSVIGKFHLPAHNSSCRYKFSYYWMPGAGMTDGEAPERIWAVLNGLAARTREMAAGHRHDIINDHHSDVN
;
A
#
# COMPACT_ATOMS: atom_id res chain seq x y z
N GLY A 1 1.05 -24.25 10.30
CA GLY A 1 1.33 -22.86 9.86
C GLY A 1 0.01 -22.14 9.71
N GLY A 2 -0.11 -20.91 10.21
CA GLY A 2 -1.36 -20.14 10.14
C GLY A 2 -1.82 -19.85 8.71
N ARG A 3 -3.11 -19.52 8.53
CA ARG A 3 -3.70 -19.20 7.21
C ARG A 3 -3.19 -17.89 6.60
N VAL A 4 -2.50 -17.08 7.40
CA VAL A 4 -1.95 -15.77 7.04
C VAL A 4 -0.44 -15.83 7.16
N SER A 5 0.24 -15.49 6.06
CA SER A 5 1.70 -15.51 5.94
C SER A 5 2.36 -14.14 6.19
N GLY A 6 1.56 -13.08 6.26
CA GLY A 6 1.99 -11.70 6.49
C GLY A 6 0.87 -10.72 6.18
N THR A 7 1.18 -9.43 6.15
CA THR A 7 0.24 -8.36 5.80
C THR A 7 0.88 -7.40 4.81
N VAL A 8 0.07 -6.79 3.95
CA VAL A 8 0.42 -5.59 3.21
C VAL A 8 -0.49 -4.46 3.65
N GLY A 9 0.03 -3.23 3.66
CA GLY A 9 -0.68 -2.06 4.14
C GLY A 9 -0.35 -0.85 3.29
N LEU A 10 -1.28 0.09 3.22
CA LEU A 10 -1.02 1.43 2.71
C LEU A 10 -0.82 2.40 3.86
N SER A 11 0.09 3.35 3.68
CA SER A 11 0.25 4.46 4.61
C SER A 11 0.46 5.77 3.85
N CYS A 12 0.14 6.88 4.52
CA CYS A 12 0.47 8.19 4.00
C CYS A 12 1.96 8.43 4.23
N ALA A 13 2.77 8.42 3.16
CA ALA A 13 4.21 8.61 3.29
C ALA A 13 4.61 9.97 3.90
N ARG A 14 3.73 10.99 3.81
CA ARG A 14 3.98 12.33 4.33
C ARG A 14 3.60 12.50 5.80
N HIS A 15 2.46 11.94 6.20
CA HIS A 15 1.89 12.13 7.53
C HIS A 15 2.03 10.90 8.42
N MET A 16 2.60 9.81 7.90
CA MET A 16 2.97 8.61 8.63
C MET A 16 1.83 7.86 9.35
N PHE A 17 0.62 7.89 8.81
CA PHE A 17 -0.50 7.08 9.30
C PHE A 17 -0.90 5.97 8.33
N VAL A 18 -1.47 4.87 8.85
CA VAL A 18 -2.00 3.76 8.05
C VAL A 18 -3.33 4.15 7.41
N LEU A 19 -3.51 3.87 6.12
CA LEU A 19 -4.74 4.18 5.43
C LEU A 19 -5.86 3.20 5.85
N PRO A 20 -7.03 3.70 6.26
CA PRO A 20 -8.20 2.89 6.56
C PRO A 20 -8.64 2.11 5.32
N GLY A 21 -8.91 0.81 5.49
CA GLY A 21 -9.21 -0.10 4.39
C GLY A 21 -8.00 -0.47 3.51
N GLY A 22 -6.80 -0.01 3.84
CA GLY A 22 -5.57 -0.31 3.11
C GLY A 22 -4.80 -1.54 3.60
N GLY A 23 -5.24 -2.18 4.69
CA GLY A 23 -4.62 -3.39 5.25
C GLY A 23 -5.18 -4.68 4.64
N VAL A 24 -4.31 -5.60 4.25
CA VAL A 24 -4.67 -6.86 3.58
C VAL A 24 -3.81 -8.02 4.11
N ASP A 25 -4.45 -9.12 4.50
CA ASP A 25 -3.78 -10.37 4.86
C ASP A 25 -3.22 -11.09 3.63
N LEU A 26 -2.00 -11.60 3.74
CA LEU A 26 -1.31 -12.34 2.69
C LEU A 26 -1.55 -13.85 2.86
N GLN A 27 -2.06 -14.53 1.84
CA GLN A 27 -2.32 -15.98 1.92
C GLN A 27 -1.03 -16.80 1.72
N LYS A 28 -0.13 -16.35 0.83
CA LYS A 28 1.14 -17.03 0.53
C LYS A 28 2.17 -16.04 0.00
N GLY A 29 2.64 -15.18 0.89
CA GLY A 29 3.53 -14.07 0.56
C GLY A 29 2.86 -12.96 -0.23
N GLU A 30 3.63 -11.93 -0.50
CA GLU A 30 3.19 -10.77 -1.25
C GLU A 30 3.03 -11.08 -2.74
N ARG A 31 1.93 -10.60 -3.32
CA ARG A 31 1.60 -10.73 -4.74
C ARG A 31 0.95 -9.43 -5.16
N PHE A 32 1.09 -9.06 -6.43
CA PHE A 32 0.49 -7.82 -6.94
C PHE A 32 -1.01 -7.74 -6.69
N VAL A 33 -1.76 -8.85 -6.73
CA VAL A 33 -3.19 -8.86 -6.41
C VAL A 33 -3.50 -8.36 -4.99
N ASN A 34 -2.61 -8.63 -4.02
CA ASN A 34 -2.78 -8.16 -2.64
C ASN A 34 -2.58 -6.64 -2.57
N VAL A 35 -1.55 -6.14 -3.25
CA VAL A 35 -1.24 -4.70 -3.34
C VAL A 35 -2.33 -3.96 -4.13
N ASP A 36 -2.82 -4.56 -5.21
CA ASP A 36 -3.91 -4.01 -6.02
C ASP A 36 -5.19 -3.84 -5.19
N PHE A 37 -5.54 -4.87 -4.40
CA PHE A 37 -6.68 -4.79 -3.49
C PHE A 37 -6.46 -3.75 -2.38
N ALA A 38 -5.26 -3.68 -1.80
CA ALA A 38 -4.90 -2.66 -0.82
C ALA A 38 -5.06 -1.24 -1.42
N MET A 39 -4.57 -1.02 -2.65
CA MET A 39 -4.67 0.23 -3.41
C MET A 39 -6.13 0.63 -3.64
N ILE A 40 -6.94 -0.26 -4.21
CA ILE A 40 -8.31 0.10 -4.56
C ILE A 40 -9.19 0.28 -3.31
N SER A 41 -9.04 -0.57 -2.29
CA SER A 41 -9.79 -0.46 -1.04
C SER A 41 -9.35 0.74 -0.20
N GLY A 42 -8.05 0.90 0.04
CA GLY A 42 -7.52 1.95 0.90
C GLY A 42 -7.64 3.35 0.31
N LEU A 43 -7.67 3.51 -1.02
CA LEU A 43 -7.80 4.83 -1.65
C LEU A 43 -9.24 5.27 -1.89
N GLN A 44 -10.27 4.51 -1.52
CA GLN A 44 -11.69 4.86 -1.77
C GLN A 44 -12.04 6.30 -1.36
N ARG A 45 -11.51 6.79 -0.24
CA ARG A 45 -11.75 8.14 0.28
C ARG A 45 -11.02 9.24 -0.52
N TRP A 46 -9.98 8.87 -1.26
CA TRP A 46 -9.06 9.77 -1.96
C TRP A 46 -9.07 9.61 -3.48
N MET A 47 -9.99 8.83 -4.06
CA MET A 47 -10.08 8.67 -5.51
C MET A 47 -10.39 9.98 -6.27
N GLY A 48 -10.89 11.02 -5.59
CA GLY A 48 -11.15 12.33 -6.17
C GLY A 48 -9.95 13.28 -6.23
N LEU A 49 -8.75 12.86 -5.78
CA LEU A 49 -7.56 13.70 -5.82
C LEU A 49 -7.14 14.02 -7.26
N HIS A 50 -6.56 15.19 -7.50
CA HIS A 50 -6.01 15.52 -8.83
C HIS A 50 -4.74 14.72 -9.16
N LEU A 51 -3.98 14.36 -8.14
CA LEU A 51 -2.71 13.66 -8.27
C LEU A 51 -2.51 12.74 -7.07
N HIS A 52 -2.17 11.49 -7.35
CA HIS A 52 -1.71 10.52 -6.37
C HIS A 52 -0.26 10.14 -6.69
N ILE A 53 0.61 10.17 -5.69
CA ILE A 53 1.99 9.71 -5.80
C ILE A 53 2.07 8.38 -5.06
N SER A 54 2.10 7.29 -5.82
CA SER A 54 2.21 5.94 -5.30
C SER A 54 3.67 5.61 -5.04
N GLY A 55 4.03 5.38 -3.77
CA GLY A 55 5.33 4.85 -3.37
C GLY A 55 5.30 3.35 -3.15
N TYR A 56 6.29 2.64 -3.68
CA TYR A 56 6.46 1.20 -3.48
C TYR A 56 7.85 0.78 -3.96
N ASP A 57 8.53 -0.10 -3.25
CA ASP A 57 9.93 -0.46 -3.52
C ASP A 57 10.11 -0.96 -4.95
N ILE A 58 9.21 -1.82 -5.40
CA ILE A 58 9.26 -2.42 -6.74
C ILE A 58 8.34 -1.72 -7.74
N ASN A 59 8.07 -0.42 -7.56
CA ASN A 59 7.17 0.31 -8.46
C ASN A 59 7.62 0.32 -9.92
N CYS A 60 8.93 0.23 -10.18
CA CYS A 60 9.44 0.09 -11.54
C CYS A 60 8.93 -1.17 -12.27
N GLN A 61 8.50 -2.19 -11.51
CA GLN A 61 7.89 -3.42 -12.01
C GLN A 61 6.37 -3.38 -11.86
N TYR A 62 5.86 -3.07 -10.66
CA TYR A 62 4.44 -3.10 -10.33
C TYR A 62 3.59 -2.23 -11.26
N ARG A 63 4.07 -1.01 -11.57
CA ARG A 63 3.33 -0.03 -12.38
C ARG A 63 3.06 -0.48 -13.81
N LYS A 64 3.90 -1.36 -14.37
CA LYS A 64 3.88 -1.70 -15.81
C LYS A 64 2.51 -2.21 -16.27
N ASN A 65 1.88 -3.03 -15.42
CA ASN A 65 0.56 -3.62 -15.68
C ASN A 65 -0.54 -3.03 -14.80
N PHE A 66 -0.29 -1.91 -14.11
CA PHE A 66 -1.25 -1.34 -13.15
C PHE A 66 -2.59 -1.02 -13.81
N GLY A 67 -2.59 -0.34 -14.96
CA GLY A 67 -3.82 -0.02 -15.69
C GLY A 67 -4.64 -1.26 -16.08
N LYS A 68 -3.97 -2.33 -16.55
CA LYS A 68 -4.62 -3.62 -16.88
C LYS A 68 -5.20 -4.31 -15.63
N ARG A 69 -4.51 -4.25 -14.49
CA ARG A 69 -5.04 -4.84 -13.26
C ARG A 69 -6.22 -4.01 -12.72
N MET A 70 -6.18 -2.69 -12.82
CA MET A 70 -7.29 -1.82 -12.44
C MET A 70 -8.51 -1.95 -13.37
N SER A 71 -8.34 -2.29 -14.65
CA SER A 71 -9.49 -2.57 -15.53
C SER A 71 -10.27 -3.80 -15.09
N TRP A 72 -9.59 -4.83 -14.59
CA TRP A 72 -10.28 -6.00 -14.02
C TRP A 72 -11.22 -5.62 -12.87
N PHE A 73 -10.80 -4.72 -11.97
CA PHE A 73 -11.67 -4.24 -10.88
C PHE A 73 -12.87 -3.44 -11.40
N ARG A 74 -12.71 -2.64 -12.47
CA ARG A 74 -13.83 -1.95 -13.13
C ARG A 74 -14.86 -2.94 -13.66
N GLU A 75 -14.39 -3.99 -14.34
CA GLU A 75 -15.26 -5.02 -14.93
C GLU A 75 -15.97 -5.87 -13.87
N HIS A 76 -15.39 -6.01 -12.68
CA HIS A 76 -15.90 -6.89 -11.62
C HIS A 76 -16.46 -6.11 -10.42
N GLN A 77 -16.73 -4.80 -10.56
CA GLN A 77 -17.17 -3.95 -9.46
C GLN A 77 -18.44 -4.46 -8.78
N GLU A 78 -19.37 -5.03 -9.54
CA GLU A 78 -20.63 -5.59 -9.00
C GLU A 78 -20.39 -6.72 -7.97
N SER A 79 -19.27 -7.44 -8.09
CA SER A 79 -18.88 -8.49 -7.13
C SER A 79 -18.25 -7.93 -5.84
N MET A 80 -18.01 -6.62 -5.78
CA MET A 80 -17.30 -5.95 -4.68
C MET A 80 -18.12 -4.76 -4.16
N PRO A 81 -19.22 -5.01 -3.42
CA PRO A 81 -20.13 -3.96 -2.98
C PRO A 81 -19.46 -2.90 -2.07
N SER A 82 -18.32 -3.21 -1.46
CA SER A 82 -17.54 -2.27 -0.65
C SER A 82 -16.61 -1.35 -1.47
N ILE A 83 -16.46 -1.59 -2.78
CA ILE A 83 -15.63 -0.80 -3.69
C ILE A 83 -16.53 0.08 -4.57
N ALA A 84 -16.70 1.33 -4.16
CA ALA A 84 -17.59 2.28 -4.83
C ALA A 84 -16.92 3.00 -6.00
N LYS A 85 -15.62 3.29 -5.90
CA LYS A 85 -14.85 4.05 -6.89
C LYS A 85 -13.74 3.20 -7.48
N VAL A 86 -13.72 3.09 -8.80
CA VAL A 86 -12.80 2.21 -9.56
C VAL A 86 -11.88 3.00 -10.50
N ASP A 87 -12.09 4.31 -10.61
CA ASP A 87 -11.24 5.21 -11.37
C ASP A 87 -10.22 5.87 -10.47
N PHE A 88 -8.96 5.55 -10.72
CA PHE A 88 -7.85 6.11 -9.98
C PHE A 88 -7.57 7.54 -10.45
N PRO A 89 -7.17 8.43 -9.53
CA PRO A 89 -6.63 9.73 -9.89
C PRO A 89 -5.35 9.54 -10.72
N LYS A 90 -4.91 10.61 -11.40
CA LYS A 90 -3.60 10.61 -12.08
C LYS A 90 -2.56 10.10 -11.09
N THR A 91 -1.96 8.95 -11.40
CA THR A 91 -1.05 8.27 -10.48
C THR A 91 0.36 8.30 -11.04
N LEU A 92 1.29 8.88 -10.29
CA LEU A 92 2.72 8.83 -10.56
C LEU A 92 3.37 7.84 -9.61
N SER A 93 4.38 7.11 -10.08
CA SER A 93 5.07 6.09 -9.30
C SER A 93 6.42 6.60 -8.83
N VAL A 94 6.75 6.30 -7.58
CA VAL A 94 8.05 6.57 -6.95
C VAL A 94 8.50 5.34 -6.15
N ILE A 95 9.79 5.30 -5.84
CA ILE A 95 10.44 4.26 -5.03
C ILE A 95 11.10 4.94 -3.83
N GLY A 96 10.99 4.33 -2.65
CA GLY A 96 11.58 4.85 -1.40
C GLY A 96 13.06 5.21 -1.58
N LYS A 97 13.49 6.32 -0.98
CA LYS A 97 14.86 6.84 -1.15
C LYS A 97 15.93 5.83 -0.73
N PHE A 98 15.67 5.01 0.29
CA PHE A 98 16.61 3.99 0.74
C PHE A 98 16.75 2.85 -0.28
N HIS A 99 15.63 2.43 -0.88
CA HIS A 99 15.60 1.33 -1.84
C HIS A 99 16.04 1.72 -3.25
N LEU A 100 15.79 2.97 -3.65
CA LEU A 100 16.03 3.48 -5.00
C LEU A 100 17.47 3.21 -5.55
N PRO A 101 18.56 3.34 -4.78
CA PRO A 101 19.91 3.02 -5.25
C PRO A 101 20.12 1.56 -5.67
N ALA A 102 19.37 0.63 -5.10
CA ALA A 102 19.43 -0.80 -5.41
C ALA A 102 18.78 -1.16 -6.77
N HIS A 103 18.10 -0.19 -7.40
CA HIS A 103 17.51 -0.37 -8.72
C HIS A 103 18.51 0.00 -9.83
N ASN A 104 18.17 -0.40 -11.06
CA ASN A 104 18.94 -0.01 -12.24
C ASN A 104 19.06 1.52 -12.36
N SER A 105 20.10 1.97 -13.08
CA SER A 105 20.43 3.39 -13.24
C SER A 105 19.25 4.24 -13.72
N SER A 106 18.40 3.69 -14.59
CA SER A 106 17.24 4.40 -15.11
C SER A 106 16.17 4.70 -14.06
N CYS A 107 16.05 3.86 -13.03
CA CYS A 107 15.07 4.06 -11.97
C CYS A 107 15.42 5.28 -11.11
N ARG A 108 16.72 5.51 -10.87
CA ARG A 108 17.24 6.52 -9.94
C ARG A 108 16.81 7.96 -10.25
N TYR A 109 16.46 8.25 -11.50
CA TYR A 109 15.87 9.54 -11.87
C TYR A 109 14.37 9.46 -12.17
N LYS A 110 13.88 8.36 -12.79
CA LYS A 110 12.47 8.22 -13.16
C LYS A 110 11.52 8.10 -11.97
N PHE A 111 11.95 7.47 -10.89
CA PHE A 111 11.12 7.13 -9.74
C PHE A 111 11.61 7.77 -8.44
N SER A 112 12.49 8.77 -8.55
CA SER A 112 13.00 9.49 -7.39
C SER A 112 11.95 10.43 -6.82
N TYR A 113 11.70 10.33 -5.52
CA TYR A 113 10.91 11.34 -4.79
C TYR A 113 11.48 12.75 -4.95
N TYR A 114 12.82 12.88 -5.02
CA TYR A 114 13.48 14.20 -5.14
C TYR A 114 13.15 14.90 -6.47
N TRP A 115 13.01 14.13 -7.54
CA TRP A 115 12.71 14.66 -8.88
C TRP A 115 11.21 14.62 -9.23
N MET A 116 10.34 14.18 -8.31
CA MET A 116 8.92 13.99 -8.58
C MET A 116 8.11 15.25 -8.24
N PRO A 117 7.50 15.93 -9.23
CA PRO A 117 6.67 17.10 -8.96
C PRO A 117 5.50 16.76 -8.04
N GLY A 118 5.26 17.62 -7.05
CA GLY A 118 4.19 17.44 -6.05
C GLY A 118 4.55 16.51 -4.89
N ALA A 119 5.69 15.80 -4.93
CA ALA A 119 6.11 14.93 -3.83
C ALA A 119 6.53 15.72 -2.57
N GLY A 120 7.01 16.95 -2.74
CA GLY A 120 7.59 17.74 -1.64
C GLY A 120 8.83 17.05 -1.04
N MET A 121 9.14 17.36 0.21
CA MET A 121 10.27 16.76 0.93
C MET A 121 9.95 15.38 1.53
N THR A 122 9.34 14.50 0.73
CA THR A 122 8.98 13.13 1.16
C THR A 122 10.14 12.17 0.86
N ASP A 123 10.40 11.20 1.74
CA ASP A 123 11.41 10.15 1.53
C ASP A 123 10.85 8.81 1.07
N GLY A 124 9.56 8.55 1.36
CA GLY A 124 8.90 7.31 1.03
C GLY A 124 9.15 6.19 2.03
N GLU A 125 9.78 6.47 3.18
CA GLU A 125 10.22 5.48 4.18
C GLU A 125 9.28 5.39 5.39
N ALA A 126 8.08 6.00 5.30
CA ALA A 126 7.08 5.91 6.35
C ALA A 126 6.61 4.46 6.60
N PRO A 127 6.35 3.63 5.57
CA PRO A 127 5.99 2.22 5.79
C PRO A 127 7.00 1.51 6.68
N GLU A 128 8.30 1.66 6.46
CA GLU A 128 9.38 1.01 7.21
C GLU A 128 9.33 1.38 8.70
N ARG A 129 9.07 2.67 9.01
CA ARG A 129 8.94 3.14 10.40
C ARG A 129 7.69 2.58 11.07
N ILE A 130 6.57 2.59 10.35
CA ILE A 130 5.30 2.05 10.83
C ILE A 130 5.46 0.54 11.10
N TRP A 131 6.03 -0.20 10.15
CA TRP A 131 6.28 -1.63 10.30
C TRP A 131 7.27 -1.94 11.41
N ALA A 132 8.29 -1.12 11.64
CA ALA A 132 9.22 -1.31 12.74
C ALA A 132 8.49 -1.33 14.11
N VAL A 133 7.45 -0.50 14.27
CA VAL A 133 6.59 -0.50 15.48
C VAL A 133 5.63 -1.68 15.45
N LEU A 134 4.94 -1.91 14.32
CA LEU A 134 3.87 -2.91 14.23
C LEU A 134 4.38 -4.36 14.18
N ASN A 135 5.64 -4.62 13.82
CA ASN A 135 6.19 -5.98 13.74
C ASN A 135 6.08 -6.75 15.07
N GLY A 136 6.09 -6.05 16.21
CA GLY A 136 5.84 -6.66 17.52
C GLY A 136 4.44 -7.31 17.64
N LEU A 137 3.46 -6.89 16.84
CA LEU A 137 2.12 -7.46 16.83
C LEU A 137 2.05 -8.84 16.21
N ALA A 138 2.99 -9.20 15.33
CA ALA A 138 2.96 -10.48 14.66
C ALA A 138 3.01 -11.64 15.67
N ALA A 139 3.87 -11.53 16.69
CA ALA A 139 3.95 -12.52 17.77
C ALA A 139 2.69 -12.51 18.66
N ARG A 140 2.17 -11.32 18.99
CA ARG A 140 1.02 -11.15 19.89
C ARG A 140 -0.28 -11.69 19.30
N THR A 141 -0.43 -11.55 17.99
CA THR A 141 -1.67 -11.89 17.28
C THR A 141 -1.68 -13.30 16.70
N ARG A 142 -0.58 -14.05 16.83
CA ARG A 142 -0.38 -15.34 16.14
C ARG A 142 -1.39 -16.41 16.55
N GLU A 143 -1.73 -16.46 17.83
CA GLU A 143 -2.65 -17.47 18.41
C GLU A 143 -4.08 -16.94 18.59
N MET A 144 -4.35 -15.70 18.15
CA MET A 144 -5.68 -15.10 18.25
C MET A 144 -6.63 -15.70 17.22
N ALA A 145 -7.92 -15.77 17.56
CA ALA A 145 -8.97 -16.05 16.58
C ALA A 145 -8.97 -14.98 15.47
N ALA A 146 -9.43 -15.35 14.27
CA ALA A 146 -9.32 -14.50 13.08
C ALA A 146 -9.91 -13.09 13.26
N GLY A 147 -11.12 -12.98 13.81
CA GLY A 147 -11.77 -11.69 14.08
C GLY A 147 -11.00 -10.86 15.10
N HIS A 148 -10.68 -11.45 16.26
CA HIS A 148 -9.94 -10.75 17.32
C HIS A 148 -8.54 -10.29 16.86
N ARG A 149 -7.87 -11.07 15.99
CA ARG A 149 -6.62 -10.65 15.36
C ARG A 149 -6.83 -9.36 14.54
N HIS A 150 -7.86 -9.30 13.72
CA HIS A 150 -8.16 -8.10 12.92
C HIS A 150 -8.49 -6.91 13.79
N ASP A 151 -9.26 -7.10 14.87
CA ASP A 151 -9.62 -6.03 15.80
C ASP A 151 -8.38 -5.43 16.47
N ILE A 152 -7.46 -6.27 16.98
CA ILE A 152 -6.21 -5.80 17.60
C ILE A 152 -5.29 -5.09 16.60
N ILE A 153 -5.18 -5.61 15.37
CA ILE A 153 -4.39 -4.96 14.32
C ILE A 153 -4.99 -3.59 13.96
N ASN A 154 -6.31 -3.52 13.82
CA ASN A 154 -7.02 -2.28 13.48
C ASN A 154 -6.90 -1.23 14.60
N ASP A 155 -7.00 -1.65 15.85
CA ASP A 155 -6.81 -0.80 17.03
C ASP A 155 -5.43 -0.14 16.99
N HIS A 156 -4.37 -0.93 16.79
CA HIS A 156 -3.01 -0.39 16.72
C HIS A 156 -2.77 0.45 15.47
N HIS A 157 -3.30 0.06 14.30
CA HIS A 157 -3.23 0.89 13.09
C HIS A 157 -3.90 2.26 13.28
N SER A 158 -4.95 2.33 14.11
CA SER A 158 -5.68 3.57 14.39
C SER A 158 -5.03 4.46 15.45
N ASP A 159 -3.99 3.95 16.14
CA ASP A 159 -3.17 4.70 17.10
C ASP A 159 -1.88 5.23 16.46
N VAL A 160 -1.50 4.69 15.29
CA VAL A 160 -0.36 5.18 14.48
C VAL A 160 -0.83 6.38 13.63
N ASN A 161 -0.96 7.54 14.27
CA ASN A 161 -1.43 8.81 13.70
C ASN A 161 -0.43 9.96 13.91
#